data_AF-A0AA42FLY7-F1
#
_entry.id   AF-A0AA42FLY7-F1
#
_cell.length_a   1.000
_cell.length_b   1.000
_cell.length_c   1.000
_cell.angle_alpha   90.00
_cell.angle_beta   90.00
_cell.angle_gamma   90.00
#
_symmetry.space_group_name_H-M   'P 1'
#
loop_
_entity.id
_entity.type
_entity.pdbx_description
1 polymer ?
#
loop_
_entity_poly.entity_id
_entity_poly.type
_entity_poly.pdbx_seq_one_letter_code
_entity_poly.pdbx_strand_id
1 'polypeptide(L)'
;MLIKPKEVAIKDVDGVEKIFVISRLPATVGREILAKYPLSNAPKIGDYEVSKEAMLKMMAYVCVVIDDEEILLKTQTLIDNHIPDGESLIRLELEMLKYNTSFFGNDGSQGFLHYLLSKVSGSLPSIIKTLMASLPSSSASDSPPSPNSKTQ
;
A
#
# COMPACT_ATOMS: atom_id res chain seq x y z
N MET A 1 18.83 -11.95 -2.31
CA MET A 1 18.62 -12.80 -3.48
C MET A 1 17.12 -12.96 -3.69
N LEU A 2 16.66 -12.80 -4.92
CA LEU A 2 15.26 -13.02 -5.29
C LEU A 2 14.99 -14.53 -5.42
N ILE A 3 13.83 -14.98 -4.98
CA ILE A 3 13.35 -16.37 -5.06
C ILE A 3 12.36 -16.45 -6.22
N LYS A 4 12.73 -17.17 -7.29
CA LYS A 4 11.90 -17.31 -8.50
C LYS A 4 11.41 -15.93 -9.01
N PRO A 5 12.32 -15.07 -9.46
CA PRO A 5 11.96 -13.74 -9.95
C PRO A 5 10.97 -13.82 -11.11
N LYS A 6 10.08 -12.84 -11.21
CA LYS A 6 9.10 -12.68 -12.28
C LYS A 6 9.03 -11.21 -12.66
N GLU A 7 9.10 -10.92 -13.95
CA GLU A 7 8.83 -9.57 -14.46
C GLU A 7 7.33 -9.27 -14.45
N VAL A 8 6.98 -8.05 -14.05
CA VAL A 8 5.63 -7.51 -14.10
C VAL A 8 5.68 -6.09 -14.64
N ALA A 9 4.70 -5.77 -15.48
CA ALA A 9 4.55 -4.45 -16.04
C ALA A 9 3.48 -3.69 -15.26
N ILE A 10 3.84 -2.53 -14.72
CA ILE A 10 2.98 -1.71 -13.88
C ILE A 10 2.79 -0.36 -14.56
N LYS A 11 1.52 0.02 -14.71
CA LYS A 11 1.15 1.35 -15.18
C LYS A 11 1.09 2.33 -14.01
N ASP A 12 1.41 3.58 -14.28
CA ASP A 12 1.19 4.71 -13.38
C ASP A 12 -0.19 5.37 -13.64
N VAL A 13 -0.45 6.51 -13.00
CA VAL A 13 -1.71 7.26 -13.15
C VAL A 13 -1.92 7.80 -14.57
N ASP A 14 -0.83 8.11 -15.29
CA ASP A 14 -0.83 8.62 -16.66
C ASP A 14 -0.86 7.47 -17.69
N GLY A 15 -0.80 6.22 -17.23
CA GLY A 15 -0.82 5.02 -18.05
C GLY A 15 0.55 4.63 -18.62
N VAL A 16 1.62 5.30 -18.21
CA VAL A 16 3.00 4.97 -18.57
C VAL A 16 3.39 3.68 -17.86
N GLU A 17 3.96 2.76 -18.61
CA GLU A 17 4.30 1.43 -18.14
C GLU A 17 5.77 1.33 -17.75
N LYS A 18 6.03 0.73 -16.59
CA LYS A 18 7.37 0.42 -16.08
C LYS A 18 7.47 -1.04 -15.68
N ILE A 19 8.58 -1.69 -16.02
CA ILE A 19 8.86 -3.07 -15.66
C ILE A 19 9.51 -3.14 -14.28
N PHE A 20 9.02 -4.05 -13.46
CA PHE A 20 9.58 -4.41 -12.17
C PHE A 20 9.83 -5.92 -12.13
N VAL A 21 10.83 -6.34 -11.37
CA VAL A 21 11.07 -7.75 -11.06
C VAL A 21 10.60 -8.02 -9.64
N ILE A 22 9.63 -8.91 -9.50
CA ILE A 22 9.08 -9.32 -8.20
C ILE A 22 9.56 -10.72 -7.82
N SER A 23 9.70 -10.97 -6.52
CA SER A 23 10.14 -12.25 -5.98
C SER A 23 9.07 -12.96 -5.17
N ARG A 24 9.23 -14.28 -5.03
CA ARG A 24 8.58 -14.99 -3.94
C ARG A 24 9.14 -14.51 -2.60
N LEU A 25 8.25 -14.38 -1.62
CA LEU A 25 8.56 -13.99 -0.26
C LEU A 25 9.06 -15.22 0.51
N PRO A 26 10.10 -15.07 1.35
CA PRO A 26 10.42 -16.08 2.36
C PRO A 26 9.19 -16.38 3.24
N ALA A 27 9.04 -17.62 3.69
CA ALA A 27 7.82 -18.09 4.35
C ALA A 27 7.41 -17.24 5.57
N THR A 28 8.37 -16.81 6.38
CA THR A 28 8.11 -15.97 7.57
C THR A 28 7.66 -14.56 7.20
N VAL A 29 8.28 -13.97 6.17
CA VAL A 29 7.92 -12.65 5.65
C VAL A 29 6.54 -12.68 5.01
N GLY A 30 6.29 -13.68 4.16
CA GLY A 30 4.97 -13.88 3.53
C GLY A 30 3.86 -14.06 4.55
N ARG A 31 4.08 -14.87 5.60
CA ARG A 31 3.12 -15.04 6.70
C ARG A 31 2.83 -13.73 7.42
N GLU A 32 3.86 -12.94 7.73
CA GLU A 32 3.69 -11.67 8.42
C GLU A 32 2.89 -10.67 7.59
N ILE A 33 3.23 -10.52 6.31
CA ILE A 33 2.51 -9.66 5.37
C ILE A 33 1.05 -10.10 5.26
N LEU A 34 0.79 -11.39 5.08
CA LEU A 34 -0.58 -11.93 4.98
C LEU A 34 -1.42 -11.74 6.26
N ALA A 35 -0.79 -11.78 7.43
CA ALA A 35 -1.49 -11.59 8.69
C ALA A 35 -1.87 -10.12 8.93
N LYS A 36 -1.04 -9.18 8.47
CA LYS A 36 -1.19 -7.75 8.73
C LYS A 36 -1.93 -7.01 7.60
N TYR A 37 -1.46 -7.20 6.38
CA TYR A 37 -1.76 -6.35 5.24
C TYR A 37 -3.25 -6.34 4.81
N PRO A 38 -3.98 -7.47 4.76
CA PRO A 38 -5.41 -7.44 4.43
C PRO A 38 -6.26 -6.71 5.49
N LEU A 39 -5.95 -6.90 6.77
CA LEU A 39 -6.67 -6.27 7.87
C LEU A 39 -6.34 -4.78 7.97
N SER A 40 -5.06 -4.42 7.83
CA SER A 40 -4.61 -3.02 7.93
C SER A 40 -5.13 -2.15 6.79
N ASN A 41 -5.48 -2.74 5.65
CA ASN A 41 -6.09 -2.04 4.52
C ASN A 41 -7.63 -2.19 4.45
N ALA A 42 -8.25 -2.87 5.42
CA ALA A 42 -9.69 -3.01 5.49
C ALA A 42 -10.36 -1.69 5.93
N PRO A 43 -11.43 -1.23 5.25
CA PRO A 43 -12.12 -0.01 5.64
C PRO A 43 -12.62 -0.07 7.09
N LYS A 44 -12.48 1.05 7.83
CA LYS A 44 -12.95 1.25 9.22
C LYS A 44 -12.22 0.49 10.33
N ILE A 45 -11.35 -0.48 10.00
CA ILE A 45 -10.53 -1.23 10.97
C ILE A 45 -9.04 -0.90 10.80
N GLY A 46 -8.64 -0.49 9.59
CA GLY A 46 -7.25 -0.35 9.17
C GLY A 46 -6.37 0.50 10.08
N ASP A 47 -5.14 0.04 10.25
CA ASP A 47 -4.04 0.76 10.90
C ASP A 47 -2.99 1.07 9.83
N TYR A 48 -2.82 2.36 9.54
CA TYR A 48 -1.94 2.81 8.47
C TYR A 48 -0.46 2.47 8.75
N GLU A 49 0.00 2.57 10.00
CA GLU A 49 1.40 2.29 10.33
C GLU A 49 1.71 0.80 10.16
N VAL A 50 0.78 -0.06 10.56
CA VAL A 50 0.89 -1.51 10.32
C VAL A 50 0.88 -1.83 8.82
N SER A 51 0.03 -1.14 8.05
CA SER A 51 -0.02 -1.29 6.59
C SER A 51 1.31 -0.88 5.94
N LYS A 52 1.84 0.27 6.33
CA LYS A 52 3.12 0.82 5.85
C LYS A 52 4.29 -0.10 6.19
N GLU A 53 4.35 -0.66 7.39
CA GLU A 53 5.39 -1.63 7.78
C GLU A 53 5.35 -2.87 6.87
N ALA A 54 4.14 -3.40 6.62
CA ALA A 54 3.96 -4.55 5.75
C ALA A 54 4.30 -4.24 4.28
N MET A 55 3.95 -3.04 3.79
CA MET A 55 4.33 -2.55 2.46
C MET A 55 5.85 -2.48 2.31
N LEU A 56 6.56 -1.86 3.26
CA LEU A 56 8.02 -1.76 3.22
C LEU A 56 8.69 -3.14 3.21
N LYS A 57 8.18 -4.08 4.02
CA LYS A 57 8.65 -5.48 4.01
C LYS A 57 8.41 -6.18 2.67
N MET A 58 7.29 -5.88 2.01
CA MET A 58 6.95 -6.43 0.70
C MET A 58 7.88 -5.88 -0.39
N MET A 59 8.08 -4.55 -0.42
CA MET A 59 8.87 -3.86 -1.44
C MET A 59 10.37 -4.21 -1.38
N ALA A 60 10.88 -4.66 -0.23
CA ALA A 60 12.25 -5.18 -0.12
C ALA A 60 12.53 -6.42 -1.00
N TYR A 61 11.50 -7.04 -1.59
CA TYR A 61 11.57 -8.17 -2.53
C TYR A 61 11.15 -7.79 -3.96
N VAL A 62 11.13 -6.49 -4.24
CA VAL A 62 10.91 -5.92 -5.56
C VAL A 62 12.22 -5.27 -6.03
N CYS A 63 12.48 -5.39 -7.32
CA CYS A 63 13.68 -4.90 -7.96
C CYS A 63 13.34 -4.08 -9.21
N VAL A 64 14.15 -3.07 -9.48
CA VAL A 64 14.25 -2.43 -10.80
C VAL A 64 15.59 -2.80 -11.41
N VAL A 65 15.63 -2.98 -12.74
CA VAL A 65 16.86 -3.23 -13.47
C VAL A 65 17.29 -1.93 -14.14
N ILE A 66 18.48 -1.45 -13.82
CA ILE A 66 19.08 -0.25 -14.41
C ILE A 66 20.48 -0.65 -14.88
N ASP A 67 20.78 -0.45 -16.16
CA ASP A 67 22.09 -0.80 -16.74
C ASP A 67 22.51 -2.25 -16.43
N ASP A 68 21.56 -3.18 -16.55
CA ASP A 68 21.70 -4.62 -16.22
C ASP A 68 21.98 -4.94 -14.73
N GLU A 69 21.91 -3.95 -13.84
CA GLU A 69 22.04 -4.14 -12.39
C GLU A 69 20.68 -4.20 -11.68
N GLU A 70 20.52 -5.22 -10.84
CA GLU A 70 19.34 -5.40 -9.99
C GLU A 70 19.41 -4.52 -8.73
N ILE A 71 18.54 -3.51 -8.65
CA ILE A 71 18.40 -2.63 -7.49
C ILE A 71 17.14 -3.00 -6.71
N LEU A 72 17.33 -3.56 -5.51
CA LEU A 72 16.25 -3.92 -4.60
C LEU A 72 15.67 -2.69 -3.88
N LEU A 73 14.35 -2.55 -3.87
CA LEU A 73 13.62 -1.42 -3.29
C LEU A 73 13.47 -1.55 -1.75
N LYS A 74 14.58 -1.69 -1.03
CA LYS A 74 14.61 -2.01 0.41
C LYS A 74 14.29 -0.83 1.33
N THR A 75 14.29 0.39 0.82
CA THR A 75 14.12 1.60 1.61
C THR A 75 13.03 2.47 1.02
N GLN A 76 12.40 3.30 1.86
CA GLN A 76 11.41 4.28 1.41
C GLN A 76 11.99 5.17 0.30
N THR A 77 13.23 5.63 0.44
CA THR A 77 13.90 6.45 -0.59
C THR A 77 14.02 5.75 -1.94
N LEU A 78 14.35 4.45 -1.96
CA LEU A 78 14.41 3.69 -3.21
C LEU A 78 13.01 3.49 -3.82
N ILE A 79 12.00 3.27 -2.98
CA ILE A 79 10.60 3.18 -3.40
C ILE A 79 10.18 4.52 -4.05
N ASP A 80 10.34 5.64 -3.34
CA ASP A 80 9.94 6.97 -3.79
C ASP A 80 10.67 7.41 -5.07
N ASN A 81 11.92 6.99 -5.25
CA ASN A 81 12.71 7.31 -6.44
C ASN A 81 12.32 6.48 -7.67
N HIS A 82 11.73 5.30 -7.48
CA HIS A 82 11.50 4.35 -8.57
C HIS A 82 10.03 4.07 -8.85
N ILE A 83 9.12 4.42 -7.95
CA ILE A 83 7.68 4.24 -8.12
C ILE A 83 7.05 5.65 -8.14
N PRO A 84 6.51 6.08 -9.30
CA PRO A 84 6.19 7.49 -9.53
C PRO A 84 5.00 8.00 -8.71
N ASP A 85 4.06 7.11 -8.35
CA ASP A 85 2.84 7.49 -7.65
C ASP A 85 2.29 6.36 -6.76
N GLY A 86 1.29 6.71 -5.94
CA GLY A 86 0.63 5.74 -5.08
C GLY A 86 -0.19 4.68 -5.84
N GLU A 87 -0.65 4.96 -7.06
CA GLU A 87 -1.45 4.05 -7.86
C GLU A 87 -0.61 2.88 -8.40
N SER A 88 0.56 3.19 -8.96
CA SER A 88 1.58 2.23 -9.36
C SER A 88 2.10 1.43 -8.17
N LEU A 89 2.29 2.06 -6.99
CA LEU A 89 2.64 1.34 -5.76
C LEU A 89 1.58 0.29 -5.40
N ILE A 90 0.31 0.69 -5.33
CA ILE A 90 -0.79 -0.23 -5.00
C ILE A 90 -0.88 -1.36 -6.04
N ARG A 91 -0.77 -1.05 -7.33
CA ARG A 91 -0.78 -2.07 -8.41
C ARG A 91 0.36 -3.09 -8.24
N LEU A 92 1.54 -2.63 -7.88
CA LEU A 92 2.70 -3.48 -7.63
C LEU A 92 2.54 -4.34 -6.37
N GLU A 93 1.98 -3.77 -5.30
CA GLU A 93 1.61 -4.53 -4.09
C GLU A 93 0.60 -5.64 -4.41
N LEU A 94 -0.39 -5.36 -5.26
CA LEU A 94 -1.34 -6.37 -5.72
C LEU A 94 -0.66 -7.49 -6.53
N GLU A 95 0.27 -7.18 -7.42
CA GLU A 95 1.04 -8.20 -8.15
C GLU A 95 1.91 -9.05 -7.22
N MET A 96 2.55 -8.42 -6.22
CA MET A 96 3.28 -9.14 -5.18
C MET A 96 2.39 -10.12 -4.42
N LEU A 97 1.20 -9.69 -4.00
CA LEU A 97 0.27 -10.56 -3.29
C LEU A 97 -0.29 -11.68 -4.18
N LYS A 98 -0.65 -11.39 -5.43
CA LYS A 98 -1.11 -12.41 -6.41
C LYS A 98 -0.03 -13.46 -6.66
N TYR A 99 1.23 -13.05 -6.80
CA TYR A 99 2.32 -13.98 -7.09
C TYR A 99 2.67 -14.87 -5.89
N ASN A 100 2.52 -14.34 -4.68
CA ASN A 100 2.93 -15.00 -3.44
C ASN A 100 1.84 -15.82 -2.75
N THR A 101 0.60 -15.68 -3.18
CA THR A 101 -0.53 -16.21 -2.44
C THR A 101 -1.58 -16.77 -3.38
N SER A 102 -2.21 -17.87 -2.96
CA SER A 102 -3.46 -18.35 -3.58
C SER A 102 -4.69 -17.64 -3.00
N PHE A 103 -4.48 -16.57 -2.23
CA PHE A 103 -5.52 -15.79 -1.55
C PHE A 103 -6.51 -15.19 -2.56
N PHE A 104 -6.08 -15.04 -3.82
CA PHE A 104 -6.88 -14.53 -4.94
C PHE A 104 -7.42 -15.59 -5.91
N GLY A 105 -7.65 -16.82 -5.41
CA GLY A 105 -8.21 -17.93 -6.19
C GLY A 105 -9.69 -17.73 -6.60
N ASN A 106 -10.17 -18.64 -7.45
CA ASN A 106 -11.38 -18.53 -8.28
C ASN A 106 -12.71 -18.16 -7.55
N ASP A 107 -12.85 -18.40 -6.25
CA ASP A 107 -14.15 -18.29 -5.54
C ASP A 107 -14.20 -17.25 -4.39
N GLY A 108 -13.07 -16.66 -3.95
CA GLY A 108 -13.04 -15.89 -2.68
C GLY A 108 -12.78 -14.40 -2.78
N SER A 109 -12.25 -13.91 -3.91
CA SER A 109 -11.45 -12.68 -3.90
C SER A 109 -11.71 -11.66 -5.00
N GLN A 110 -12.68 -11.91 -5.90
CA GLN A 110 -13.04 -10.89 -6.88
C GLN A 110 -13.45 -9.60 -6.14
N GLY A 111 -14.10 -9.69 -4.98
CA GLY A 111 -14.52 -8.51 -4.20
C GLY A 111 -13.41 -7.59 -3.71
N PHE A 112 -12.32 -8.10 -3.10
CA PHE A 112 -11.28 -7.24 -2.49
C PHE A 112 -10.35 -6.62 -3.53
N LEU A 113 -9.90 -7.40 -4.53
CA LEU A 113 -9.12 -6.84 -5.65
C LEU A 113 -9.97 -5.88 -6.47
N HIS A 114 -11.21 -6.23 -6.80
CA HIS A 114 -12.10 -5.30 -7.50
C HIS A 114 -12.41 -4.08 -6.64
N TYR A 115 -12.50 -4.20 -5.31
CA TYR A 115 -12.64 -3.05 -4.43
C TYR A 115 -11.42 -2.12 -4.48
N LEU A 116 -10.20 -2.65 -4.32
CA LEU A 116 -8.98 -1.84 -4.41
C LEU A 116 -8.78 -1.26 -5.83
N LEU A 117 -8.94 -2.09 -6.87
CA LEU A 117 -8.84 -1.68 -8.27
C LEU A 117 -9.93 -0.69 -8.64
N SER A 118 -11.19 -0.85 -8.22
CA SER A 118 -12.26 0.12 -8.50
C SER A 118 -12.05 1.47 -7.81
N LYS A 119 -11.33 1.49 -6.67
CA LYS A 119 -10.93 2.73 -6.00
C LYS A 119 -9.79 3.44 -6.72
N VAL A 120 -8.90 2.67 -7.33
CA VAL A 120 -7.74 3.15 -8.10
C VAL A 120 -8.16 3.59 -9.51
N SER A 121 -8.88 2.73 -10.25
CA SER A 121 -9.37 2.98 -11.62
C SER A 121 -10.58 3.91 -11.70
N GLY A 122 -11.28 4.16 -10.59
CA GLY A 122 -12.59 4.80 -10.61
C GLY A 122 -12.66 6.26 -10.12
N SER A 123 -11.71 6.77 -9.33
CA SER A 123 -11.63 8.20 -8.92
C SER A 123 -10.63 8.42 -7.77
N LEU A 124 -9.33 8.36 -8.05
CA LEU A 124 -8.33 8.90 -7.12
C LEU A 124 -8.48 10.41 -6.81
N PRO A 125 -8.96 11.29 -7.71
CA PRO A 125 -9.02 12.72 -7.40
C PRO A 125 -10.00 13.09 -6.26
N SER A 126 -11.08 12.32 -6.09
CA SER A 126 -12.16 12.69 -5.17
C SER A 126 -11.97 12.16 -3.75
N ILE A 127 -11.43 10.94 -3.60
CA ILE A 127 -11.29 10.31 -2.27
C ILE A 127 -10.16 10.98 -1.48
N ILE A 128 -9.05 11.34 -2.13
CA ILE A 128 -7.97 12.11 -1.49
C ILE A 128 -8.48 13.49 -1.05
N LYS A 129 -9.35 14.13 -1.85
CA LYS A 129 -9.95 15.42 -1.51
C LYS A 129 -10.89 15.33 -0.31
N THR A 130 -11.67 14.25 -0.20
CA THR A 130 -12.54 14.01 0.97
C THR A 130 -11.72 13.66 2.22
N LEU A 131 -10.68 12.84 2.10
CA LEU A 131 -9.80 12.49 3.22
C LEU A 131 -9.01 13.71 3.71
N MET A 132 -8.41 14.49 2.80
CA MET A 132 -7.74 15.77 3.11
C MET A 132 -8.67 16.81 3.73
N ALA A 133 -9.93 16.87 3.30
CA ALA A 133 -10.95 17.73 3.92
C ALA A 133 -11.40 17.27 5.31
N SER A 134 -11.10 16.02 5.69
CA SER A 134 -11.47 15.44 7.01
C SER A 134 -10.37 15.58 8.06
N LEU A 135 -9.11 15.84 7.64
CA LEU A 135 -7.97 16.04 8.54
C LEU A 135 -8.13 17.21 9.54
N PRO A 136 -8.78 18.35 9.22
CA PRO A 136 -8.95 19.45 10.19
C PRO A 136 -9.89 19.11 11.36
N SER A 137 -10.77 18.11 11.22
CA SER A 137 -11.78 17.79 12.25
C SER A 137 -11.31 16.79 13.31
N SER A 138 -10.15 16.15 13.13
CA SER A 138 -9.62 15.17 14.11
C SER A 138 -8.51 15.72 15.02
N SER A 139 -8.12 16.99 14.89
CA SER A 139 -7.08 17.61 15.71
C SER A 139 -7.60 18.68 16.70
N ALA A 140 -8.91 18.82 16.86
CA ALA A 140 -9.46 19.64 17.92
C ALA A 140 -9.43 18.83 19.23
N SER A 141 -8.40 19.04 20.03
CA SER A 141 -8.39 18.63 21.43
C SER A 141 -9.53 19.36 22.16
N ASP A 142 -10.62 18.66 22.44
CA ASP A 142 -11.65 19.10 23.39
C ASP A 142 -11.04 19.12 24.80
N SER A 143 -10.46 20.25 25.19
CA SER A 143 -10.30 20.58 26.62
C SER A 143 -11.61 21.22 27.09
N PRO A 144 -12.36 20.62 28.04
CA PRO A 144 -13.53 21.28 28.57
C PRO A 144 -13.14 22.52 29.40
N PRO A 145 -13.88 23.63 29.31
CA PRO A 145 -13.63 24.81 30.14
C PRO A 145 -14.14 24.56 31.57
N SER A 146 -13.24 24.57 32.56
CA SER A 146 -13.63 24.63 33.98
C SER A 146 -14.27 25.99 34.31
N PRO A 147 -15.52 26.04 34.79
CA PRO A 147 -16.13 27.29 35.23
C PRO A 147 -15.83 27.49 36.72
N ASN A 148 -14.95 28.45 37.06
CA ASN A 148 -14.95 29.03 38.40
C ASN A 148 -15.61 30.42 38.32
N SER A 149 -16.89 30.44 38.66
CA SER A 149 -17.74 31.62 38.86
C SER A 149 -17.25 32.48 40.02
N LYS A 150 -17.22 33.80 39.81
CA LYS A 150 -16.89 34.80 40.82
C LYS A 150 -18.10 35.16 41.72
N THR A 151 -17.76 35.48 42.97
CA THR A 151 -18.38 36.43 43.94
C THR A 151 -19.61 36.01 44.75
N GLN A 152 -19.43 35.97 46.07
CA GLN A 152 -20.02 36.96 47.00
C GLN A 152 -18.98 37.38 48.04
#